data_AF-A0A966DFX4-F1
#
_entry.id   AF-A0A966DFX4-F1
#
_cell.length_a   1.000
_cell.length_b   1.000
_cell.length_c   1.000
_cell.angle_alpha   90.00
_cell.angle_beta   90.00
_cell.angle_gamma   90.00
#
_symmetry.space_group_name_H-M   'P 1'
#
loop_
_entity.id
_entity.type
_entity.pdbx_description
1 polymer ?
#
loop_
_entity_poly.entity_id
_entity_poly.type
_entity_poly.pdbx_seq_one_letter_code
_entity_poly.pdbx_strand_id
1 'polypeptide(L)' 'MQDKKGVIVAVVNNKGGVGKSTICVNLGYALTTLDRRVLVVDLDSQCNTSKLLMKT' A
#
# COMPACT_ATOMS: atom_id res chain seq x y z
N MET A 1 -2.09 16.65 22.81
CA MET A 1 -1.80 16.39 21.39
C MET A 1 -3.02 15.70 20.81
N GLN A 2 -3.63 16.25 19.75
CA GLN A 2 -4.87 15.68 19.20
C GLN A 2 -4.49 14.56 18.23
N ASP A 3 -4.88 13.32 18.55
CA ASP A 3 -4.63 12.15 17.69
C ASP A 3 -5.37 12.33 16.35
N LYS A 4 -4.67 12.81 15.33
CA LYS A 4 -5.17 12.78 13.95
C LYS A 4 -5.18 11.33 13.48
N LYS A 5 -6.37 10.71 13.44
CA LYS A 5 -6.58 9.39 12.83
C LYS A 5 -6.26 9.46 11.32
N GLY A 6 -5.43 8.54 10.85
CA GLY A 6 -5.17 8.37 9.41
C GLY A 6 -6.35 7.70 8.70
N VAL A 7 -6.42 7.85 7.37
CA VAL A 7 -7.39 7.13 6.53
C VAL A 7 -6.85 5.72 6.28
N ILE A 8 -7.66 4.69 6.56
CA ILE A 8 -7.30 3.27 6.36
C ILE A 8 -8.02 2.78 5.11
N VAL A 9 -7.25 2.24 4.16
CA VAL A 9 -7.76 1.64 2.92
C VAL A 9 -7.25 0.20 2.81
N ALA A 10 -8.17 -0.75 2.64
CA ALA A 10 -7.86 -2.16 2.45
C ALA A 10 -8.11 -2.58 0.99
N VAL A 11 -7.08 -3.12 0.34
CA VAL A 11 -7.18 -3.64 -1.04
C VAL A 11 -7.21 -5.17 -0.96
N VAL A 12 -8.39 -5.77 -1.16
CA VAL A 12 -8.61 -7.22 -1.01
C VAL A 12 -9.31 -7.81 -2.22
N ASN A 13 -8.88 -9.02 -2.61
CA ASN A 13 -9.53 -9.85 -3.62
C ASN A 13 -8.94 -11.27 -3.53
N ASN A 14 -9.81 -12.30 -3.48
CA ASN A 14 -9.39 -13.70 -3.38
C ASN A 14 -8.72 -14.22 -4.66
N LYS A 15 -8.95 -13.58 -5.82
CA LYS A 15 -8.33 -13.96 -7.09
C LYS A 15 -6.90 -13.42 -7.19
N GLY A 16 -5.95 -14.29 -7.55
CA GLY A 16 -4.58 -13.91 -7.91
C GLY A 16 -4.50 -13.14 -9.23
N GLY A 17 -3.45 -12.34 -9.42
CA GLY A 17 -3.17 -11.68 -10.71
C GLY A 17 -4.12 -10.52 -11.09
N VAL A 18 -4.97 -10.04 -10.18
CA VAL A 18 -5.92 -8.93 -10.43
C VAL A 18 -5.35 -7.54 -10.15
N GLY A 19 -4.05 -7.43 -9.88
CA GLY A 19 -3.38 -6.13 -9.67
C GLY A 19 -3.45 -5.54 -8.26
N LYS A 20 -3.82 -6.30 -7.21
CA LYS A 20 -3.90 -5.81 -5.81
C LYS A 20 -2.62 -5.13 -5.32
N SER A 21 -1.48 -5.80 -5.44
CA SER A 21 -0.19 -5.25 -5.01
C SER A 21 0.19 -4.04 -5.87
N THR A 22 -0.05 -4.11 -7.18
CA THR A 22 0.22 -3.02 -8.13
C THR A 22 -0.54 -1.75 -7.77
N ILE A 23 -1.85 -1.85 -7.50
CA ILE A 23 -2.65 -0.68 -7.11
C ILE A 23 -2.23 -0.16 -5.73
N CYS A 24 -1.88 -1.04 -4.78
CA CYS A 24 -1.45 -0.63 -3.45
C CYS A 24 -0.14 0.19 -3.50
N VAL A 25 0.84 -0.27 -4.27
CA VAL A 25 2.13 0.43 -4.47
C VAL A 25 1.94 1.76 -5.18
N ASN A 26 1.19 1.77 -6.30
CA ASN A 26 0.98 2.99 -7.08
C ASN A 26 0.17 4.03 -6.32
N LEU A 27 -0.86 3.61 -5.59
CA LEU A 27 -1.63 4.52 -4.72
C LEU A 27 -0.75 5.08 -3.61
N GLY A 28 0.07 4.24 -2.97
CA GLY A 28 1.01 4.68 -1.95
C GLY A 28 1.99 5.72 -2.50
N TYR A 29 2.61 5.46 -3.65
CA TYR A 29 3.51 6.39 -4.31
C TYR A 29 2.80 7.72 -4.67
N ALA A 30 1.63 7.66 -5.31
CA ALA A 30 0.87 8.87 -5.67
C ALA A 30 0.44 9.71 -4.46
N LEU A 31 0.19 9.09 -3.30
CA LEU A 31 -0.09 9.84 -2.07
C LEU A 31 1.16 10.52 -1.52
N THR A 32 2.34 9.92 -1.65
CA THR A 32 3.60 10.56 -1.24
C THR A 32 3.95 11.78 -2.10
N THR A 33 3.59 11.78 -3.39
CA THR A 33 3.80 12.96 -4.26
C THR A 33 2.86 14.12 -3.93
N LEU A 34 1.85 13.89 -3.09
CA LEU A 34 0.94 14.90 -2.53
C LEU A 34 1.29 15.26 -1.07
N ASP A 35 2.55 15.06 -0.67
CA ASP A 35 3.09 15.33 0.67
C ASP A 35 2.32 14.62 1.81
N ARG A 36 1.71 13.46 1.52
CA ARG A 36 1.05 12.63 2.54
C ARG A 36 2.04 11.65 3.15
N ARG A 37 1.95 11.47 4.47
CA ARG A 37 2.59 10.35 5.16
C ARG A 37 1.79 9.08 4.87
N VAL A 38 2.45 8.10 4.27
CA VAL A 38 1.83 6.84 3.85
C VAL A 38 2.50 5.69 4.59
N LEU A 39 1.70 4.76 5.11
CA LEU A 39 2.14 3.46 5.60
C LEU A 39 1.51 2.40 4.73
N VAL A 40 2.33 1.54 4.14
CA VAL A 40 1.87 0.34 3.42
C VAL A 40 2.07 -0.86 4.33
N VAL A 41 1.02 -1.67 4.48
CA VAL A 41 1.05 -2.92 5.25
C VAL A 41 0.77 -4.07 4.28
N ASP A 42 1.73 -4.96 4.12
CA ASP A 42 1.62 -6.14 3.26
C ASP A 42 1.27 -7.36 4.09
N LEU A 43 0.06 -7.90 3.88
CA LEU A 43 -0.45 -9.09 4.56
C LEU A 43 -0.65 -10.26 3.60
N ASP A 44 -0.03 -10.21 2.41
CA ASP A 44 -0.04 -11.31 1.44
C ASP A 44 1.22 -12.16 1.63
N SER A 45 1.07 -13.49 1.74
CA SER A 45 2.20 -14.41 1.93
C SER A 45 3.21 -14.40 0.78
N GLN A 46 2.83 -13.90 -0.40
CA GLN A 46 3.74 -13.73 -1.54
C GLN A 46 4.66 -12.51 -1.40
N CYS A 47 4.34 -11.59 -0.48
CA CYS A 47 5.09 -10.38 -0.16
C CYS A 47 5.37 -9.48 -1.39
N ASN A 48 4.48 -9.49 -2.40
CA ASN A 48 4.70 -8.78 -3.66
C ASN A 48 4.77 -7.25 -3.46
N THR A 49 3.92 -6.71 -2.59
CA THR A 49 3.89 -5.27 -2.28
C THR A 49 5.19 -4.84 -1.62
N SER A 50 5.66 -5.62 -0.65
CA SER A 50 6.93 -5.38 0.04
C SER A 50 8.11 -5.40 -0.94
N LYS A 51 8.19 -6.43 -1.79
CA LYS A 51 9.25 -6.55 -2.83
C LYS A 51 9.26 -5.37 -3.80
N LEU A 52 8.09 -4.89 -4.23
CA LEU A 52 7.97 -3.75 -5.14
C LEU A 52 8.42 -2.42 -4.50
N LEU A 53 8.24 -2.25 -3.20
CA LEU A 53 8.65 -1.05 -2.46
C LEU A 53 10.12 -1.08 -2.03
N MET A 54 10.66 -2.27 -1.75
CA MET A 54 12.06 -2.48 -1.44
C MET A 54 12.87 -2.42 -2.74
N LYS A 55 13.37 -1.24 -3.13
CA LYS A 55 14.41 -1.15 -4.15
C LYS A 55 15.74 -1.64 -3.57
N THR A 56 16.37 -2.60 -4.25
CA THR A 56 17.80 -2.94 -4.12
C THR A 56 18.68 -1.81 -4.59
#